data_AF-B2TBG6-F1
#
_entry.id   AF-B2TBG6-F1
#
_cell.length_a   1.000
_cell.length_b   1.000
_cell.length_c   1.000
_cell.angle_alpha   90.00
_cell.angle_beta   90.00
_cell.angle_gamma   90.00
#
_symmetry.space_group_name_H-M   'P 1'
#
loop_
_entity.id
_entity.type
_entity.pdbx_description
1 polymer ?
#
loop_
_entity_poly.entity_id
_entity_poly.type
_entity_poly.pdbx_seq_one_letter_code
_entity_poly.pdbx_strand_id
1 'polypeptide(L)'
;MRRSSFLVRFILIGILLHIYVGLRLIPDMPIDMTGRWLCALWLVLSIFLIPLGMLARTIKQQPLGDRLAWVGLLAMGFFSSLLVLTFARDLMLASLLTVDAIWPNTIAIPHWRTGSAAAVPLLALLSTLVGLFNARRRAKVVTIEVPIDDLPAALDGFTIVQISDIHVGPTIKRRYVDAIVDAVNRLKPDLIAVTGDVVDGSVPQLTNHTQPLSRLSARHGAFLVTGNHEYYAGANAWIDEFRRLGLNVLLNEHVIVDHDGARAVIAGVTDYSAGHHDPAHRSDPVAALAGAPGDVLIKVLLAHQPRSAEAAAAAGFTLQLSGHTHGGQFFPWNFFVRLQQPFTAGLARLNGLWVYTSRGTGYWGPPKRLGAPSEITRLRLVPGEPD
;
A
#
# COMPACT_ATOMS: atom_id res chain seq x y z
N MET A 1 -7.63 -6.65 25.17
CA MET A 1 -6.19 -6.89 25.48
C MET A 1 -5.50 -5.54 25.61
N ARG A 2 -4.86 -5.23 26.75
CA ARG A 2 -4.23 -3.91 26.98
C ARG A 2 -3.12 -3.67 25.94
N ARG A 3 -3.18 -2.55 25.19
CA ARG A 3 -2.23 -2.15 24.11
C ARG A 3 -0.75 -2.33 24.47
N SER A 4 -0.41 -2.20 25.76
CA SER A 4 0.94 -2.43 26.30
C SER A 4 1.47 -3.86 26.06
N SER A 5 0.64 -4.90 26.18
CA SER A 5 1.09 -6.29 25.98
C SER A 5 1.46 -6.59 24.53
N PHE A 6 0.75 -5.99 23.57
CA PHE A 6 1.06 -6.14 22.14
C PHE A 6 2.38 -5.47 21.78
N LEU A 7 2.60 -4.23 22.24
CA LEU A 7 3.82 -3.48 21.95
C LEU A 7 5.07 -4.18 22.50
N VAL A 8 4.99 -4.68 23.74
CA VAL A 8 6.10 -5.44 24.36
C VAL A 8 6.43 -6.69 23.54
N ARG A 9 5.42 -7.46 23.12
CA ARG A 9 5.63 -8.64 22.27
C ARG A 9 6.24 -8.28 20.92
N PHE A 10 5.78 -7.20 20.29
CA PHE A 10 6.30 -6.73 19.01
C PHE A 10 7.79 -6.36 19.10
N ILE A 11 8.17 -5.60 20.13
CA ILE A 11 9.57 -5.21 20.37
C ILE A 11 10.42 -6.45 20.67
N LEU A 12 9.94 -7.35 21.53
CA LEU A 12 10.65 -8.58 21.89
C LEU A 12 10.91 -9.46 20.66
N ILE A 13 9.89 -9.70 19.83
CA ILE A 13 10.05 -10.44 18.56
C ILE A 13 11.06 -9.73 17.67
N GLY A 14 10.97 -8.40 17.54
CA GLY A 14 11.94 -7.60 16.79
C GLY A 14 13.38 -7.85 17.26
N ILE A 15 13.65 -7.78 18.57
CA ILE A 15 14.97 -8.03 19.15
C ILE A 15 15.44 -9.46 18.86
N LEU A 16 14.58 -10.47 19.04
CA LEU A 16 14.92 -11.87 18.77
C LEU A 16 15.29 -12.10 17.29
N LEU A 17 14.60 -11.44 16.36
CA LEU A 17 14.94 -11.51 14.93
C LEU A 17 16.30 -10.85 14.63
N HIS A 18 16.66 -9.76 15.31
CA HIS A 18 17.99 -9.15 15.17
C HIS A 18 19.09 -10.06 15.72
N ILE A 19 18.85 -10.69 16.88
CA ILE A 19 19.77 -11.68 17.48
C ILE A 19 19.95 -12.85 16.51
N TYR A 20 18.86 -13.40 15.96
CA TYR A 20 18.92 -14.46 14.96
C TYR A 20 19.81 -14.09 13.77
N VAL A 21 19.57 -12.93 13.14
CA VAL A 21 20.39 -12.47 12.00
C VAL A 21 21.87 -12.33 12.39
N GLY A 22 22.16 -11.75 13.56
CA GLY A 22 23.52 -11.60 14.07
C GLY A 22 24.24 -12.93 14.27
N LEU A 23 23.59 -13.88 14.96
CA LEU A 23 24.13 -15.21 15.25
C LEU A 23 24.34 -16.04 13.98
N ARG A 24 23.51 -15.86 12.95
CA ARG A 24 23.60 -16.64 11.71
C ARG A 24 24.60 -16.08 10.72
N LEU A 25 24.80 -14.76 10.66
CA LEU A 25 25.68 -14.15 9.66
C LEU A 25 27.07 -13.84 10.20
N ILE A 26 27.19 -13.15 11.34
CA ILE A 26 28.45 -12.54 11.81
C ILE A 26 29.57 -13.57 12.02
N PRO A 27 29.35 -14.74 12.66
CA PRO A 27 30.42 -15.71 12.88
C PRO A 27 31.04 -16.27 11.60
N ASP A 28 30.22 -16.40 10.54
CA ASP A 28 30.62 -16.96 9.25
C ASP A 28 31.21 -15.91 8.30
N MET A 29 31.16 -14.61 8.63
CA MET A 29 31.68 -13.56 7.75
C MET A 29 33.22 -13.60 7.64
N PRO A 30 33.77 -13.46 6.42
CA PRO A 30 35.21 -13.37 6.18
C PRO A 30 35.75 -11.96 6.47
N ILE A 31 35.50 -11.46 7.67
CA ILE A 31 35.92 -10.13 8.12
C ILE A 31 36.63 -10.22 9.46
N ASP A 32 37.47 -9.22 9.74
CA ASP A 32 38.18 -9.09 11.01
C ASP A 32 37.25 -8.78 12.19
N MET A 33 37.81 -8.74 13.39
CA MET A 33 37.04 -8.48 14.61
C MET A 33 36.35 -7.11 14.57
N THR A 34 37.02 -6.10 13.99
CA THR A 34 36.45 -4.76 13.81
C THR A 34 35.19 -4.80 12.94
N GLY A 35 35.24 -5.46 11.79
CA GLY A 35 34.09 -5.64 10.92
C GLY A 35 32.91 -6.33 11.63
N ARG A 36 33.19 -7.38 12.42
CA ARG A 36 32.15 -8.08 13.21
C ARG A 36 31.47 -7.15 14.22
N TRP A 37 32.24 -6.32 14.93
CA TRP A 37 31.69 -5.34 15.85
C TRP A 37 30.88 -4.26 15.14
N LEU A 38 31.29 -3.81 13.96
CA LEU A 38 30.51 -2.86 13.17
C LEU A 38 29.17 -3.46 12.71
N CYS A 39 29.15 -4.73 12.29
CA CYS A 39 27.91 -5.44 11.96
C CYS A 39 26.98 -5.57 13.17
N ALA A 40 27.53 -5.96 14.34
CA ALA A 40 26.78 -6.06 15.58
C ALA A 40 26.22 -4.69 16.02
N LEU A 41 27.05 -3.64 15.94
CA LEU A 41 26.65 -2.28 16.26
C LEU A 41 25.51 -1.82 15.36
N TRP A 42 25.57 -2.08 14.05
CA TRP A 42 24.49 -1.73 13.13
C TRP A 42 23.18 -2.44 13.50
N LEU A 43 23.21 -3.73 13.84
CA LEU A 43 22.03 -4.48 14.29
C LEU A 43 21.45 -3.90 15.60
N VAL A 44 22.30 -3.49 16.53
CA VAL A 44 21.86 -2.83 17.76
C VAL A 44 21.23 -1.47 17.46
N LEU A 45 21.84 -0.67 16.59
CA LEU A 45 21.30 0.64 16.19
C LEU A 45 19.96 0.48 15.45
N SER A 46 19.80 -0.53 14.59
CA SER A 46 18.56 -0.74 13.83
C SER A 46 17.36 -1.05 14.73
N ILE A 47 17.57 -1.68 15.90
CA ILE A 47 16.52 -1.90 16.92
C ILE A 47 15.88 -0.56 17.35
N PHE A 48 16.67 0.52 17.42
CA PHE A 48 16.18 1.84 17.83
C PHE A 48 15.76 2.70 16.63
N LEU A 49 16.53 2.66 15.53
CA LEU A 49 16.26 3.48 14.35
C LEU A 49 14.92 3.12 13.69
N ILE A 50 14.56 1.83 13.63
CA ILE A 50 13.32 1.38 12.96
C ILE A 50 12.07 1.93 13.68
N PRO A 51 11.86 1.69 15.00
CA PRO A 51 10.73 2.28 15.71
C PRO A 51 10.73 3.82 15.66
N LEU A 52 11.90 4.44 15.77
CA LEU A 52 12.02 5.90 15.69
C LEU A 52 11.55 6.43 14.33
N GLY A 53 11.92 5.76 13.23
CA GLY A 53 11.45 6.11 11.89
C GLY A 53 9.95 5.91 11.69
N MET A 54 9.38 4.82 12.22
CA MET A 54 7.93 4.56 12.18
C MET A 54 7.12 5.59 12.98
N LEU A 55 7.68 6.06 14.10
CA LEU A 55 7.08 7.08 14.95
C LEU A 55 7.37 8.50 14.47
N ALA A 56 8.31 8.69 13.54
CA ALA A 56 8.74 10.02 13.12
C ALA A 56 7.61 10.88 12.53
N ARG A 57 6.53 10.28 12.05
CA ARG A 57 5.31 10.99 11.62
C ARG A 57 4.61 11.78 12.74
N THR A 58 4.82 11.43 14.01
CA THR A 58 4.28 12.16 15.15
C THR A 58 5.17 13.34 15.57
N ILE A 59 6.39 13.42 15.06
CA ILE A 59 7.35 14.48 15.37
C ILE A 59 6.96 15.76 14.63
N LYS A 60 6.57 16.79 15.38
CA LYS A 60 6.14 18.09 14.82
C LYS A 60 7.29 18.92 14.24
N GLN A 61 8.51 18.75 14.75
CA GLN A 61 9.68 19.51 14.32
C GLN A 61 10.23 19.00 12.99
N GLN A 62 10.02 19.76 11.93
CA GLN A 62 10.61 19.51 10.61
C GLN A 62 11.80 20.45 10.38
N PRO A 63 12.91 19.98 9.76
CA PRO A 63 13.07 18.73 9.00
C PRO A 63 13.56 17.52 9.81
N LEU A 64 13.65 17.61 11.14
CA LEU A 64 14.18 16.51 11.97
C LEU A 64 13.33 15.23 11.83
N GLY A 65 12.00 15.36 11.91
CA GLY A 65 11.08 14.23 11.71
C GLY A 65 11.28 13.55 10.36
N ASP A 66 11.36 14.32 9.28
CA ASP A 66 11.63 13.80 7.93
C ASP A 66 12.95 13.02 7.86
N ARG A 67 14.04 13.54 8.44
CA ARG A 67 15.35 12.87 8.44
C ARG A 67 15.32 11.56 9.24
N LEU A 68 14.70 11.56 10.42
CA LEU A 68 14.57 10.36 11.26
C LEU A 68 13.70 9.31 10.57
N ALA A 69 12.63 9.72 9.89
CA ALA A 69 11.81 8.83 9.07
C ALA A 69 12.65 8.18 7.96
N TRP A 70 13.43 8.96 7.21
CA TRP A 70 14.30 8.42 6.16
C TRP A 70 15.27 7.37 6.68
N VAL A 71 16.00 7.69 7.77
CA VAL A 71 16.98 6.76 8.34
C VAL A 71 16.30 5.49 8.84
N GLY A 72 15.24 5.60 9.63
CA GLY A 72 14.58 4.44 10.22
C GLY A 72 13.84 3.58 9.21
N LEU A 73 13.19 4.17 8.21
CA LEU A 73 12.46 3.45 7.17
C LEU A 73 13.41 2.75 6.18
N LEU A 74 14.57 3.34 5.87
CA LEU A 74 15.61 2.66 5.10
C LEU A 74 16.24 1.51 5.90
N ALA A 75 16.52 1.72 7.19
CA ALA A 75 16.98 0.66 8.08
C ALA A 75 15.96 -0.50 8.14
N MET A 76 14.66 -0.19 8.19
CA MET A 76 13.58 -1.19 8.16
C MET A 76 13.59 -1.99 6.85
N GLY A 77 13.68 -1.30 5.70
CA GLY A 77 13.71 -1.96 4.39
C GLY A 77 14.91 -2.88 4.21
N PHE A 78 16.09 -2.43 4.66
CA PHE A 78 17.32 -3.23 4.60
C PHE A 78 17.32 -4.39 5.60
N PHE A 79 16.92 -4.17 6.85
CA PHE A 79 16.79 -5.24 7.84
C PHE A 79 15.78 -6.31 7.38
N SER A 80 14.65 -5.91 6.78
CA SER A 80 13.68 -6.87 6.25
C SER A 80 14.28 -7.74 5.14
N SER A 81 15.04 -7.16 4.20
CA SER A 81 15.78 -7.95 3.19
C SER A 81 16.78 -8.90 3.86
N LEU A 82 17.52 -8.40 4.84
CA LEU A 82 18.56 -9.15 5.55
C LEU A 82 17.96 -10.36 6.26
N LEU A 83 16.84 -10.20 6.95
CA LEU A 83 16.13 -11.26 7.64
C LEU A 83 15.67 -12.35 6.67
N VAL A 84 14.98 -11.97 5.59
CA VAL A 84 14.47 -12.93 4.59
C VAL A 84 15.61 -13.70 3.94
N LEU A 85 16.68 -13.01 3.54
CA LEU A 85 17.84 -13.63 2.91
C LEU A 85 18.64 -14.51 3.89
N THR A 86 18.65 -14.17 5.17
CA THR A 86 19.25 -15.03 6.22
C THR A 86 18.46 -16.33 6.36
N PHE A 87 17.12 -16.25 6.38
CA PHE A 87 16.28 -17.43 6.43
C PHE A 87 16.45 -18.29 5.17
N ALA A 88 16.47 -17.67 3.98
CA ALA A 88 16.72 -18.38 2.72
C ALA A 88 18.11 -19.05 2.70
N ARG A 89 19.14 -18.35 3.22
CA ARG A 89 20.49 -18.92 3.41
C ARG A 89 20.46 -20.14 4.31
N ASP A 90 19.72 -20.10 5.41
CA ASP A 90 19.63 -21.23 6.34
C ASP A 90 18.94 -22.44 5.70
N LEU A 91 17.88 -22.23 4.93
CA LEU A 91 17.25 -23.30 4.14
C LEU A 91 18.22 -23.90 3.12
N MET A 92 18.94 -23.05 2.37
CA MET A 92 19.97 -23.49 1.43
C MET A 92 21.07 -24.31 2.12
N LEU A 93 21.62 -23.82 3.23
CA LEU A 93 22.67 -24.54 3.98
C LEU A 93 22.15 -25.86 4.57
N ALA A 94 20.91 -25.90 5.05
CA ALA A 94 20.29 -27.14 5.52
C ALA A 94 20.17 -28.17 4.38
N SER A 95 19.71 -27.75 3.20
CA SER A 95 19.65 -28.62 2.01
C SER A 95 21.03 -29.14 1.59
N LEU A 96 22.06 -28.27 1.59
CA LEU A 96 23.43 -28.67 1.26
C LEU A 96 24.00 -29.67 2.28
N LEU A 97 23.72 -29.47 3.57
CA LEU A 97 24.09 -30.41 4.63
C LEU A 97 23.39 -31.76 4.47
N THR A 98 22.11 -31.78 4.08
CA THR A 98 21.39 -33.03 3.79
C THR A 98 22.00 -33.77 2.62
N VAL A 99 22.36 -33.07 1.54
CA VAL A 99 23.03 -33.69 0.37
C VAL A 99 24.38 -34.27 0.77
N ASP A 100 25.21 -33.52 1.49
CA ASP A 100 26.52 -34.00 1.95
C ASP A 100 26.42 -35.17 2.95
N ALA A 101 25.35 -35.22 3.76
CA ALA A 101 25.08 -36.36 4.64
C ALA A 101 24.71 -37.64 3.87
N ILE A 102 24.07 -37.51 2.71
CA ILE A 102 23.71 -38.66 1.84
C ILE A 102 24.90 -39.06 0.95
N TRP A 103 25.64 -38.08 0.43
CA TRP A 103 26.84 -38.27 -0.39
C TRP A 103 28.03 -37.53 0.23
N PRO A 104 28.77 -38.19 1.14
CA PRO A 104 29.85 -37.57 1.90
C PRO A 104 30.95 -36.97 1.02
N ASN A 105 31.44 -35.79 1.41
CA ASN A 105 32.54 -35.07 0.77
C ASN A 105 32.23 -34.57 -0.66
N THR A 106 30.96 -34.43 -1.00
CA THR A 106 30.57 -33.87 -2.31
C THR A 106 30.40 -32.36 -2.26
N ILE A 107 30.11 -31.78 -1.09
CA ILE A 107 29.85 -30.35 -0.95
C ILE A 107 30.88 -29.71 -0.01
N ALA A 108 31.55 -28.66 -0.50
CA ALA A 108 32.43 -27.83 0.33
C ALA A 108 31.61 -26.90 1.26
N ILE A 109 31.00 -27.45 2.32
CA ILE A 109 30.15 -26.70 3.26
C ILE A 109 30.81 -25.42 3.81
N PRO A 110 32.10 -25.40 4.23
CA PRO A 110 32.74 -24.19 4.73
C PRO A 110 32.75 -23.05 3.71
N HIS A 111 33.01 -23.34 2.43
CA HIS A 111 32.99 -22.36 1.36
C HIS A 111 31.60 -21.71 1.21
N TRP A 112 30.54 -22.53 1.21
CA TRP A 112 29.17 -22.03 1.13
C TRP A 112 28.75 -21.22 2.36
N ARG A 113 29.18 -21.61 3.57
CA ARG A 113 28.90 -20.85 4.80
C ARG A 113 29.47 -19.45 4.73
N THR A 114 30.76 -19.32 4.42
CA THR A 114 31.46 -18.03 4.36
C THR A 114 31.01 -17.18 3.18
N GLY A 115 30.91 -17.77 1.98
CA GLY A 115 30.48 -17.05 0.78
C GLY A 115 29.05 -16.52 0.91
N SER A 116 28.13 -17.33 1.43
CA SER A 116 26.74 -16.88 1.62
C SER A 116 26.60 -15.85 2.75
N ALA A 117 27.40 -15.93 3.81
CA ALA A 117 27.39 -14.92 4.88
C ALA A 117 27.79 -13.53 4.38
N ALA A 118 28.74 -13.46 3.44
CA ALA A 118 29.12 -12.21 2.77
C ALA A 118 28.09 -11.77 1.71
N ALA A 119 27.50 -12.71 0.96
CA ALA A 119 26.54 -12.41 -0.09
C ALA A 119 25.22 -11.82 0.44
N VAL A 120 24.71 -12.32 1.58
CA VAL A 120 23.43 -11.89 2.16
C VAL A 120 23.33 -10.36 2.37
N PRO A 121 24.25 -9.66 3.06
CA PRO A 121 24.15 -8.21 3.23
C PRO A 121 24.30 -7.44 1.91
N LEU A 122 25.12 -7.93 0.96
CA LEU A 122 25.26 -7.31 -0.36
C LEU A 122 23.96 -7.40 -1.17
N LEU A 123 23.34 -8.58 -1.19
CA LEU A 123 22.04 -8.80 -1.82
C LEU A 123 20.92 -8.02 -1.12
N ALA A 124 20.96 -7.92 0.20
CA ALA A 124 20.02 -7.12 0.98
C ALA A 124 20.13 -5.63 0.62
N LEU A 125 21.35 -5.12 0.45
CA LEU A 125 21.61 -3.74 0.03
C LEU A 125 21.12 -3.51 -1.39
N LEU A 126 21.48 -4.38 -2.33
CA LEU A 126 21.02 -4.30 -3.71
C LEU A 126 19.50 -4.31 -3.80
N SER A 127 18.85 -5.25 -3.09
CA SER A 127 17.38 -5.34 -2.98
C SER A 127 16.76 -4.04 -2.47
N THR A 128 17.36 -3.42 -1.45
CA THR A 128 16.89 -2.14 -0.89
C THR A 128 17.08 -1.00 -1.89
N LEU A 129 18.22 -0.91 -2.58
CA LEU A 129 18.49 0.14 -3.56
C LEU A 129 17.57 0.05 -4.78
N VAL A 130 17.41 -1.16 -5.34
CA VAL A 130 16.47 -1.41 -6.44
C VAL A 130 15.04 -1.13 -6.00
N GLY A 131 14.67 -1.57 -4.79
CA GLY A 131 13.35 -1.31 -4.23
C GLY A 131 13.09 0.17 -3.99
N LEU A 132 14.08 0.92 -3.51
CA LEU A 132 14.01 2.38 -3.31
C LEU A 132 13.84 3.10 -4.64
N PHE A 133 14.63 2.72 -5.63
CA PHE A 133 14.51 3.28 -6.96
C PHE A 133 13.12 3.07 -7.56
N ASN A 134 12.56 1.86 -7.42
CA ASN A 134 11.19 1.57 -7.87
C ASN A 134 10.13 2.33 -7.07
N ALA A 135 10.29 2.46 -5.75
CA ALA A 135 9.38 3.19 -4.88
C ALA A 135 9.34 4.69 -5.18
N ARG A 136 10.49 5.27 -5.58
CA ARG A 136 10.64 6.72 -5.81
C ARG A 136 10.31 7.17 -7.22
N ARG A 137 10.22 6.24 -8.17
CA ARG A 137 9.74 6.53 -9.52
C ARG A 137 8.24 6.84 -9.48
N ARG A 138 7.81 7.73 -10.36
CA ARG A 138 6.38 8.02 -10.57
C ARG A 138 5.65 6.72 -10.91
N ALA A 139 4.52 6.49 -10.28
CA ALA A 139 3.65 5.36 -10.58
C ALA A 139 3.32 5.28 -12.08
N LYS A 140 3.36 4.07 -12.63
CA LYS A 140 3.06 3.84 -14.05
C LYS A 140 1.56 3.91 -14.27
N VAL A 141 1.15 4.38 -15.44
CA VAL A 141 -0.25 4.25 -15.83
C VAL A 141 -0.48 2.81 -16.29
N VAL A 142 -1.48 2.15 -15.73
CA VAL A 142 -1.96 0.83 -16.17
C VAL A 142 -3.40 1.00 -16.65
N THR A 143 -3.78 0.36 -17.74
CA THR A 143 -5.16 0.40 -18.24
C THR A 143 -5.80 -0.96 -18.04
N ILE A 144 -7.00 -0.95 -17.47
CA ILE A 144 -7.76 -2.15 -17.14
C ILE A 144 -9.14 -2.00 -17.76
N GLU A 145 -9.53 -2.95 -18.59
CA GLU A 145 -10.90 -3.02 -19.10
C GLU A 145 -11.75 -3.80 -18.11
N VAL A 146 -12.90 -3.22 -17.75
CA VAL A 146 -13.85 -3.82 -16.82
C VAL A 146 -15.10 -4.16 -17.62
N PRO A 147 -15.35 -5.44 -17.92
CA PRO A 147 -16.51 -5.86 -18.69
C PRO A 147 -17.77 -5.76 -17.83
N ILE A 148 -18.73 -4.94 -18.20
CA ILE A 148 -19.97 -4.74 -17.44
C ILE A 148 -21.15 -5.28 -18.20
N ASP A 149 -21.90 -6.17 -17.55
CA ASP A 149 -23.15 -6.72 -18.06
C ASP A 149 -24.20 -5.60 -18.16
N ASP A 150 -24.96 -5.59 -19.26
CA ASP A 150 -25.98 -4.57 -19.55
C ASP A 150 -25.46 -3.12 -19.49
N LEU A 151 -24.20 -2.88 -19.88
CA LEU A 151 -23.61 -1.55 -19.93
C LEU A 151 -24.38 -0.62 -20.89
N PRO A 152 -24.95 0.50 -20.41
CA PRO A 152 -25.57 1.48 -21.31
C PRO A 152 -24.57 1.98 -22.34
N ALA A 153 -25.01 2.12 -23.60
CA ALA A 153 -24.13 2.48 -24.72
C ALA A 153 -23.35 3.79 -24.51
N ALA A 154 -23.93 4.78 -23.81
CA ALA A 154 -23.24 6.02 -23.49
C ALA A 154 -22.10 5.85 -22.47
N LEU A 155 -22.09 4.75 -21.68
CA LEU A 155 -21.02 4.42 -20.73
C LEU A 155 -19.95 3.48 -21.31
N ASP A 156 -20.09 3.01 -22.56
CA ASP A 156 -19.02 2.29 -23.24
C ASP A 156 -17.80 3.20 -23.44
N GLY A 157 -16.67 2.78 -22.88
CA GLY A 157 -15.45 3.55 -22.87
C GLY A 157 -15.36 4.58 -21.76
N PHE A 158 -16.35 4.68 -20.87
CA PHE A 158 -16.29 5.55 -19.69
C PHE A 158 -15.04 5.24 -18.87
N THR A 159 -14.28 6.28 -18.53
CA THR A 159 -12.97 6.13 -17.88
C THR A 159 -12.93 6.64 -16.46
N ILE A 160 -12.51 5.77 -15.55
CA ILE A 160 -12.25 6.09 -14.14
C ILE A 160 -10.75 6.00 -13.93
N VAL A 161 -10.10 7.10 -13.54
CA VAL A 161 -8.70 7.06 -13.11
C VAL A 161 -8.64 6.96 -11.59
N GLN A 162 -8.15 5.82 -11.11
CA GLN A 162 -7.94 5.55 -9.71
C GLN A 162 -6.50 5.88 -9.29
N ILE A 163 -6.38 6.61 -8.18
CA ILE A 163 -5.16 6.72 -7.38
C ILE A 163 -5.48 6.30 -5.95
N SER A 164 -4.52 5.66 -5.29
CA SER A 164 -4.73 5.10 -3.95
C SER A 164 -3.42 5.09 -3.18
N ASP A 165 -3.47 5.09 -1.85
CA ASP A 165 -2.31 4.82 -1.01
C ASP A 165 -1.09 5.68 -1.38
N ILE A 166 -1.30 7.00 -1.48
CA ILE A 166 -0.24 7.95 -1.85
C ILE A 166 0.73 8.10 -0.68
N HIS A 167 0.24 8.05 0.56
CA HIS A 167 1.01 8.22 1.79
C HIS A 167 1.91 9.47 1.80
N VAL A 168 1.35 10.63 1.43
CA VAL A 168 2.04 11.91 1.59
C VAL A 168 2.43 12.06 3.05
N GLY A 169 3.71 12.31 3.31
CA GLY A 169 4.25 12.15 4.65
C GLY A 169 5.72 12.53 4.73
N PRO A 170 6.50 11.92 5.63
CA PRO A 170 7.90 12.29 5.82
C PRO A 170 8.81 12.07 4.60
N THR A 171 8.50 11.04 3.79
CA THR A 171 9.35 10.68 2.64
C THR A 171 8.69 10.98 1.29
N ILE A 172 7.36 11.00 1.20
CA ILE A 172 6.60 11.40 0.00
C ILE A 172 6.11 12.84 0.18
N LYS A 173 6.56 13.74 -0.70
CA LYS A 173 6.33 15.19 -0.60
C LYS A 173 5.77 15.74 -1.91
N ARG A 174 5.43 17.03 -1.88
CA ARG A 174 4.79 17.80 -2.98
C ARG A 174 5.21 17.39 -4.40
N ARG A 175 6.52 17.34 -4.70
CA ARG A 175 7.05 16.99 -6.04
C ARG A 175 6.54 15.65 -6.56
N TYR A 176 6.37 14.65 -5.69
CA TYR A 176 5.81 13.36 -6.08
C TYR A 176 4.34 13.50 -6.42
N VAL A 177 3.58 14.20 -5.56
CA VAL A 177 2.14 14.46 -5.76
C VAL A 177 1.88 15.25 -7.03
N ASP A 178 2.69 16.28 -7.32
CA ASP A 178 2.65 17.04 -8.57
C ASP A 178 2.78 16.09 -9.78
N ALA A 179 3.78 15.20 -9.77
CA ALA A 179 4.01 14.26 -10.87
C ALA A 179 2.86 13.24 -11.05
N ILE A 180 2.17 12.85 -9.97
CA ILE A 180 0.98 11.99 -10.02
C ILE A 180 -0.20 12.76 -10.62
N VAL A 181 -0.50 13.95 -10.09
CA VAL A 181 -1.61 14.79 -10.56
C VAL A 181 -1.44 15.13 -12.05
N ASP A 182 -0.24 15.51 -12.47
CA ASP A 182 0.04 15.79 -13.88
C ASP A 182 -0.16 14.54 -14.76
N ALA A 183 0.16 13.35 -14.25
CA ALA A 183 -0.07 12.11 -14.97
C ALA A 183 -1.55 11.75 -15.07
N VAL A 184 -2.32 11.94 -14.00
CA VAL A 184 -3.78 11.72 -13.98
C VAL A 184 -4.47 12.67 -14.96
N ASN A 185 -4.19 13.98 -14.88
CA ASN A 185 -4.84 14.98 -15.74
C ASN A 185 -4.51 14.78 -17.23
N ARG A 186 -3.31 14.29 -17.57
CA ARG A 186 -2.96 13.93 -18.96
C ARG A 186 -3.82 12.83 -19.55
N LEU A 187 -4.43 11.98 -18.72
CA LEU A 187 -5.34 10.92 -19.17
C LEU A 187 -6.72 11.45 -19.53
N LYS A 188 -7.05 12.69 -19.12
CA LYS A 188 -8.36 13.34 -19.33
C LYS A 188 -9.53 12.41 -18.97
N PRO A 189 -9.58 11.86 -17.74
CA PRO A 189 -10.61 10.90 -17.36
C PRO A 189 -11.99 11.53 -17.25
N ASP A 190 -13.02 10.69 -17.35
CA ASP A 190 -14.40 11.10 -17.05
C ASP A 190 -14.58 11.30 -15.55
N LEU A 191 -13.97 10.44 -14.73
CA LEU A 191 -14.03 10.49 -13.27
C LEU A 191 -12.69 10.13 -12.63
N ILE A 192 -12.35 10.77 -11.50
CA ILE A 192 -11.19 10.41 -10.68
C ILE A 192 -11.66 9.77 -9.37
N ALA A 193 -11.08 8.63 -9.01
CA ALA A 193 -11.33 7.94 -7.75
C ALA A 193 -10.06 7.96 -6.88
N VAL A 194 -10.15 8.52 -5.68
CA VAL A 194 -9.10 8.52 -4.66
C VAL A 194 -9.50 7.58 -3.54
N THR A 195 -8.98 6.35 -3.55
CA THR A 195 -9.46 5.27 -2.68
C THR A 195 -8.69 5.16 -1.37
N GLY A 196 -8.50 6.26 -0.65
CA GLY A 196 -7.96 6.30 0.72
C GLY A 196 -6.43 6.23 0.84
N ASP A 197 -5.96 6.39 2.09
CA ASP A 197 -4.54 6.41 2.49
C ASP A 197 -3.71 7.44 1.71
N VAL A 198 -4.24 8.66 1.64
CA VAL A 198 -3.60 9.78 0.95
C VAL A 198 -2.44 10.33 1.79
N VAL A 199 -2.53 10.28 3.12
CA VAL A 199 -1.63 11.03 4.03
C VAL A 199 -1.15 10.20 5.23
N ASP A 200 0.00 10.58 5.76
CA ASP A 200 0.68 9.90 6.87
C ASP A 200 1.12 10.87 7.98
N GLY A 201 0.40 11.98 8.14
CA GLY A 201 0.69 13.06 9.09
C GLY A 201 -0.47 14.05 9.19
N SER A 202 -0.38 15.05 10.07
CA SER A 202 -1.51 15.97 10.29
C SER A 202 -1.64 17.05 9.20
N VAL A 203 -2.83 17.64 9.06
CA VAL A 203 -3.10 18.72 8.09
C VAL A 203 -2.07 19.86 8.17
N PRO A 204 -1.74 20.44 9.35
CA PRO A 204 -0.76 21.52 9.42
C PRO A 204 0.64 21.13 8.92
N GLN A 205 1.00 19.85 9.00
CA GLN A 205 2.29 19.36 8.52
C GLN A 205 2.31 19.15 7.01
N LEU A 206 1.18 18.76 6.42
CA LEU A 206 1.14 18.19 5.08
C LEU A 206 0.35 18.99 4.06
N THR A 207 -0.42 20.02 4.45
CA THR A 207 -1.26 20.81 3.53
C THR A 207 -0.48 21.34 2.31
N ASN A 208 0.75 21.82 2.50
CA ASN A 208 1.59 22.31 1.40
C ASN A 208 2.04 21.20 0.42
N HIS A 209 2.10 19.96 0.90
CA HIS A 209 2.49 18.80 0.12
C HIS A 209 1.30 18.12 -0.57
N THR A 210 0.10 18.23 -0.01
CA THR A 210 -1.15 17.75 -0.59
C THR A 210 -1.84 18.76 -1.49
N GLN A 211 -1.48 20.05 -1.42
CA GLN A 211 -2.03 21.12 -2.27
C GLN A 211 -2.15 20.74 -3.76
N PRO A 212 -1.20 20.03 -4.40
CA PRO A 212 -1.34 19.67 -5.80
C PRO A 212 -2.60 18.88 -6.15
N LEU A 213 -3.18 18.14 -5.19
CA LEU A 213 -4.44 17.41 -5.38
C LEU A 213 -5.60 18.32 -5.79
N SER A 214 -5.54 19.63 -5.45
CA SER A 214 -6.57 20.58 -5.87
C SER A 214 -6.60 20.87 -7.37
N ARG A 215 -5.62 20.35 -8.12
CA ARG A 215 -5.58 20.47 -9.58
C ARG A 215 -6.12 19.22 -10.28
N LEU A 216 -6.52 18.18 -9.55
CA LEU A 216 -7.17 17.01 -10.15
C LEU A 216 -8.42 17.47 -10.91
N SER A 217 -8.51 17.09 -12.18
CA SER A 217 -9.58 17.55 -13.06
C SER A 217 -10.09 16.40 -13.91
N ALA A 218 -11.40 16.20 -13.88
CA ALA A 218 -12.15 15.21 -14.63
C ALA A 218 -13.53 15.79 -14.98
N ARG A 219 -14.18 15.26 -16.01
CA ARG A 219 -15.50 15.72 -16.46
C ARG A 219 -16.54 15.74 -15.32
N HIS A 220 -16.53 14.70 -14.49
CA HIS A 220 -17.47 14.48 -13.39
C HIS A 220 -16.87 14.72 -12.00
N GLY A 221 -15.63 15.22 -11.96
CA GLY A 221 -14.93 15.53 -10.72
C GLY A 221 -14.11 14.38 -10.12
N ALA A 222 -13.54 14.66 -8.95
CA ALA A 222 -12.69 13.73 -8.20
C ALA A 222 -13.35 13.36 -6.88
N PHE A 223 -13.54 12.06 -6.66
CA PHE A 223 -14.20 11.50 -5.48
C PHE A 223 -13.18 10.83 -4.58
N LEU A 224 -13.33 11.00 -3.27
CA LEU A 224 -12.41 10.46 -2.28
C LEU A 224 -13.17 9.68 -1.21
N VAL A 225 -12.60 8.55 -0.81
CA VAL A 225 -12.99 7.86 0.43
C VAL A 225 -11.82 7.79 1.39
N THR A 226 -12.11 7.66 2.68
CA THR A 226 -11.07 7.54 3.71
C THR A 226 -10.45 6.16 3.71
N GLY A 227 -9.14 6.11 3.92
CA GLY A 227 -8.41 4.92 4.34
C GLY A 227 -8.14 4.94 5.84
N ASN A 228 -7.49 3.90 6.35
CA ASN A 228 -7.21 3.79 7.78
C ASN A 228 -6.17 4.83 8.24
N HIS A 229 -5.31 5.34 7.36
CA HIS A 229 -4.30 6.34 7.71
C HIS A 229 -4.88 7.71 7.98
N GLU A 230 -5.99 8.09 7.33
CA GLU A 230 -6.69 9.33 7.66
C GLU A 230 -7.15 9.32 9.13
N TYR A 231 -7.64 8.18 9.64
CA TYR A 231 -8.04 8.04 11.06
C TYR A 231 -6.85 8.10 12.02
N TYR A 232 -5.68 7.59 11.63
CA TYR A 232 -4.45 7.75 12.43
C TYR A 232 -3.95 9.19 12.47
N ALA A 233 -4.22 9.96 11.42
CA ALA A 233 -3.74 11.32 11.23
C ALA A 233 -4.73 12.41 11.66
N GLY A 234 -5.95 12.03 12.04
CA GLY A 234 -7.06 12.93 12.40
C GLY A 234 -8.06 13.08 11.25
N ALA A 235 -8.95 12.10 11.10
CA ALA A 235 -9.82 11.96 9.93
C ALA A 235 -10.67 13.22 9.66
N ASN A 236 -11.33 13.78 10.66
CA ASN A 236 -12.23 14.92 10.46
C ASN A 236 -11.50 16.14 9.88
N ALA A 237 -10.32 16.48 10.41
CA ALA A 237 -9.52 17.57 9.87
C ALA A 237 -9.08 17.31 8.43
N TRP A 238 -8.73 16.05 8.11
CA TRP A 238 -8.36 15.68 6.75
C TRP A 238 -9.54 15.67 5.77
N ILE A 239 -10.71 15.22 6.20
CA ILE A 239 -11.96 15.29 5.42
C ILE A 239 -12.25 16.75 5.04
N ASP A 240 -12.17 17.66 6.00
CA ASP A 240 -12.38 19.09 5.76
C ASP A 240 -11.32 19.68 4.81
N GLU A 241 -10.05 19.27 4.98
CA GLU A 241 -8.97 19.70 4.09
C GLU A 241 -9.14 19.16 2.66
N PHE A 242 -9.54 17.91 2.47
CA PHE A 242 -9.80 17.36 1.14
C PHE A 242 -10.97 18.05 0.45
N ARG A 243 -12.04 18.37 1.19
CA ARG A 243 -13.14 19.19 0.68
C ARG A 243 -12.67 20.59 0.30
N ARG A 244 -11.81 21.23 1.12
CA ARG A 244 -11.20 22.53 0.80
C ARG A 244 -10.32 22.47 -0.47
N LEU A 245 -9.68 21.33 -0.73
CA LEU A 245 -8.92 21.08 -1.96
C LEU A 245 -9.82 20.79 -3.17
N GLY A 246 -11.14 20.71 -3.00
CA GLY A 246 -12.10 20.48 -4.10
C GLY A 246 -12.38 19.00 -4.40
N LEU A 247 -12.02 18.08 -3.49
CA LEU A 247 -12.37 16.67 -3.62
C LEU A 247 -13.74 16.40 -3.01
N ASN A 248 -14.56 15.61 -3.71
CA ASN A 248 -15.85 15.15 -3.21
C ASN A 248 -15.62 13.95 -2.28
N VAL A 249 -15.55 14.22 -0.97
CA VAL A 249 -15.36 13.17 0.04
C VAL A 249 -16.68 12.48 0.34
N LEU A 250 -16.77 11.18 0.04
CA LEU A 250 -17.96 10.35 0.23
C LEU A 250 -17.84 9.53 1.53
N LEU A 251 -18.79 9.72 2.45
CA LEU A 251 -18.84 9.03 3.74
C LEU A 251 -20.13 8.21 3.88
N ASN A 252 -20.10 6.96 3.39
CA ASN A 252 -21.29 6.09 3.27
C ASN A 252 -22.43 6.81 2.53
N GLU A 253 -22.10 7.46 1.42
CA GLU A 253 -23.03 8.24 0.61
C GLU A 253 -22.72 8.03 -0.87
N HIS A 254 -23.60 8.53 -1.74
CA HIS A 254 -23.43 8.45 -3.17
C HIS A 254 -23.76 9.76 -3.86
N VAL A 255 -23.29 9.85 -5.10
CA VAL A 255 -23.75 10.82 -6.08
C VAL A 255 -24.22 10.10 -7.33
N ILE A 256 -25.10 10.76 -8.09
CA ILE A 256 -25.50 10.29 -9.41
C ILE A 256 -24.72 11.11 -10.44
N VAL A 257 -24.00 10.42 -11.31
CA VAL A 257 -23.33 11.02 -12.44
C VAL A 257 -24.17 10.79 -13.68
N ASP A 258 -24.50 11.87 -14.39
CA ASP A 258 -25.12 11.81 -15.72
C ASP A 258 -24.03 12.00 -16.78
N HIS A 259 -23.84 10.99 -17.63
CA HIS A 259 -22.89 11.00 -18.72
C HIS A 259 -23.64 10.75 -20.03
N ASP A 260 -23.87 11.84 -20.75
CA ASP A 260 -24.51 11.83 -22.07
C ASP A 260 -25.88 11.13 -22.06
N GLY A 261 -26.66 11.34 -21.00
CA GLY A 261 -28.01 10.80 -20.82
C GLY A 261 -28.07 9.43 -20.13
N ALA A 262 -26.93 8.77 -19.90
CA ALA A 262 -26.85 7.59 -19.05
C ALA A 262 -26.45 7.98 -17.62
N ARG A 263 -27.11 7.37 -16.63
CA ARG A 263 -26.82 7.61 -15.21
C ARG A 263 -25.99 6.47 -14.63
N ALA A 264 -25.05 6.80 -13.76
CA ALA A 264 -24.31 5.86 -12.92
C ALA A 264 -24.30 6.35 -11.47
N VAL A 265 -24.40 5.43 -10.52
CA VAL A 265 -24.23 5.73 -9.09
C VAL A 265 -22.76 5.59 -8.73
N ILE A 266 -22.17 6.63 -8.16
CA ILE A 266 -20.83 6.61 -7.59
C ILE A 266 -20.99 6.75 -6.08
N ALA A 267 -20.78 5.65 -5.37
CA ALA A 267 -20.88 5.59 -3.93
C ALA A 267 -19.50 5.48 -3.29
N GLY A 268 -19.38 5.91 -2.04
CA GLY A 268 -18.18 5.74 -1.26
C GLY A 268 -18.48 5.37 0.18
N VAL A 269 -17.70 4.46 0.73
CA VAL A 269 -17.76 4.09 2.16
C VAL A 269 -16.50 4.54 2.87
N THR A 270 -16.64 4.77 4.17
CA THR A 270 -15.50 4.99 5.07
C THR A 270 -14.60 3.76 5.16
N ASP A 271 -13.37 3.90 5.65
CA ASP A 271 -12.47 2.76 5.88
C ASP A 271 -13.18 1.63 6.66
N TYR A 272 -12.92 0.38 6.27
CA TYR A 272 -13.58 -0.78 6.88
C TYR A 272 -13.41 -0.83 8.41
N SER A 273 -12.28 -0.33 8.92
CA SER A 273 -11.96 -0.31 10.36
C SER A 273 -12.29 1.01 11.04
N ALA A 274 -12.82 2.00 10.32
CA ALA A 274 -13.13 3.34 10.81
C ALA A 274 -14.06 3.34 12.03
N GLY A 275 -15.03 2.43 12.08
CA GLY A 275 -15.98 2.27 13.20
C GLY A 275 -15.33 2.05 14.58
N HIS A 276 -14.08 1.57 14.63
CA HIS A 276 -13.31 1.43 15.87
C HIS A 276 -12.72 2.75 16.38
N HIS A 277 -12.57 3.74 15.49
CA HIS A 277 -12.09 5.09 15.82
C HIS A 277 -13.26 6.04 16.06
N ASP A 278 -14.26 5.98 15.18
CA ASP A 278 -15.48 6.75 15.27
C ASP A 278 -16.67 5.86 14.86
N PRO A 279 -17.58 5.50 15.79
CA PRO A 279 -18.75 4.68 15.48
C PRO A 279 -19.65 5.26 14.39
N ALA A 280 -19.70 6.58 14.22
CA ALA A 280 -20.48 7.24 13.17
C ALA A 280 -19.88 6.99 11.77
N HIS A 281 -18.59 6.67 11.69
CA HIS A 281 -17.89 6.33 10.46
C HIS A 281 -17.78 4.81 10.28
N ARG A 282 -18.74 4.01 10.75
CA ARG A 282 -18.76 2.58 10.42
C ARG A 282 -18.99 2.42 8.91
N SER A 283 -18.09 1.72 8.21
CA SER A 283 -18.27 1.41 6.78
C SER A 283 -19.59 0.67 6.55
N ASP A 284 -20.43 1.21 5.65
CA ASP A 284 -21.75 0.67 5.38
C ASP A 284 -22.13 0.83 3.88
N PRO A 285 -21.90 -0.22 3.06
CA PRO A 285 -22.28 -0.21 1.65
C PRO A 285 -23.80 -0.08 1.41
N VAL A 286 -24.65 -0.53 2.33
CA VAL A 286 -26.11 -0.41 2.20
C VAL A 286 -26.52 1.03 2.40
N ALA A 287 -26.01 1.68 3.45
CA ALA A 287 -26.24 3.11 3.68
C ALA A 287 -25.73 3.97 2.51
N ALA A 288 -24.60 3.60 1.90
CA ALA A 288 -24.07 4.31 0.75
C ALA A 288 -25.02 4.34 -0.47
N LEU A 289 -25.93 3.37 -0.60
CA LEU A 289 -26.96 3.34 -1.64
C LEU A 289 -28.34 3.83 -1.17
N ALA A 290 -28.50 4.22 0.10
CA ALA A 290 -29.79 4.63 0.62
C ALA A 290 -30.33 5.84 -0.17
N GLY A 291 -31.51 5.68 -0.79
CA GLY A 291 -32.13 6.72 -1.62
C GLY A 291 -31.63 6.79 -3.07
N ALA A 292 -30.69 5.93 -3.48
CA ALA A 292 -30.26 5.85 -4.88
C ALA A 292 -31.41 5.35 -5.78
N PRO A 293 -31.58 5.88 -7.01
CA PRO A 293 -32.62 5.41 -7.92
C PRO A 293 -32.42 3.94 -8.30
N GLY A 294 -33.47 3.12 -8.13
CA GLY A 294 -33.41 1.69 -8.37
C GLY A 294 -33.24 1.28 -9.84
N ASP A 295 -33.53 2.20 -10.76
CA ASP A 295 -33.42 2.01 -12.21
C ASP A 295 -32.00 2.24 -12.76
N VAL A 296 -31.07 2.74 -11.94
CA VAL A 296 -29.67 2.92 -12.33
C VAL A 296 -28.92 1.60 -12.15
N LEU A 297 -28.55 0.97 -13.27
CA LEU A 297 -27.90 -0.35 -13.29
C LEU A 297 -26.43 -0.31 -12.86
N ILE A 298 -25.72 0.76 -13.21
CA ILE A 298 -24.28 0.88 -12.97
C ILE A 298 -24.03 1.52 -11.61
N LYS A 299 -23.54 0.74 -10.65
CA LYS A 299 -23.24 1.18 -9.29
C LYS A 299 -21.78 0.89 -8.98
N VAL A 300 -20.98 1.95 -8.86
CA VAL A 300 -19.56 1.88 -8.54
C VAL A 300 -19.36 2.24 -7.07
N LEU A 301 -18.71 1.37 -6.30
CA LEU A 301 -18.31 1.61 -4.92
C LEU A 301 -16.83 1.96 -4.83
N LEU A 302 -16.52 3.09 -4.20
CA LEU A 302 -15.19 3.42 -3.71
C LEU A 302 -15.06 2.91 -2.27
N ALA A 303 -14.11 2.01 -2.03
CA ALA A 303 -13.85 1.48 -0.69
C ALA A 303 -12.36 1.23 -0.51
N HIS A 304 -11.72 1.84 0.49
CA HIS A 304 -10.28 1.71 0.66
C HIS A 304 -9.83 0.24 0.80
N GLN A 305 -10.50 -0.55 1.64
CA GLN A 305 -10.17 -1.97 1.84
C GLN A 305 -11.02 -2.90 0.95
N PRO A 306 -10.41 -3.89 0.27
CA PRO A 306 -11.15 -4.92 -0.47
C PRO A 306 -12.10 -5.75 0.39
N ARG A 307 -11.95 -5.73 1.72
CA ARG A 307 -12.79 -6.45 2.68
C ARG A 307 -14.26 -6.03 2.66
N SER A 308 -14.59 -4.88 2.11
CA SER A 308 -15.98 -4.45 1.93
C SER A 308 -16.71 -5.20 0.80
N ALA A 309 -16.01 -6.01 0.00
CA ALA A 309 -16.54 -6.62 -1.23
C ALA A 309 -17.76 -7.54 -1.01
N GLU A 310 -17.79 -8.33 0.06
CA GLU A 310 -18.96 -9.19 0.33
C GLU A 310 -20.21 -8.36 0.61
N ALA A 311 -20.09 -7.33 1.46
CA ALA A 311 -21.19 -6.42 1.76
C ALA A 311 -21.58 -5.56 0.54
N ALA A 312 -20.61 -5.19 -0.30
CA ALA A 312 -20.86 -4.46 -1.54
C ALA A 312 -21.62 -5.32 -2.57
N ALA A 313 -21.21 -6.59 -2.74
CA ALA A 313 -21.90 -7.52 -3.61
C ALA A 313 -23.34 -7.75 -3.13
N ALA A 314 -23.53 -7.95 -1.82
CA ALA A 314 -24.86 -8.10 -1.22
C ALA A 314 -25.75 -6.86 -1.38
N ALA A 315 -25.16 -5.65 -1.37
CA ALA A 315 -25.87 -4.40 -1.62
C ALA A 315 -26.18 -4.15 -3.11
N GLY A 316 -25.68 -4.99 -4.02
CA GLY A 316 -25.94 -4.92 -5.46
C GLY A 316 -25.06 -3.94 -6.21
N PHE A 317 -23.82 -3.71 -5.77
CA PHE A 317 -22.83 -2.96 -6.55
C PHE A 317 -22.31 -3.76 -7.74
N THR A 318 -21.99 -3.07 -8.83
CA THR A 318 -21.46 -3.66 -10.07
C THR A 318 -19.94 -3.71 -10.09
N LEU A 319 -19.30 -2.67 -9.52
CA LEU A 319 -17.85 -2.52 -9.47
C LEU A 319 -17.41 -1.91 -8.13
N GLN A 320 -16.40 -2.48 -7.49
CA GLN A 320 -15.72 -1.91 -6.33
C GLN A 320 -14.27 -1.56 -6.69
N LEU A 321 -13.85 -0.35 -6.34
CA LEU A 321 -12.47 0.12 -6.46
C LEU A 321 -11.84 0.22 -5.07
N SER A 322 -10.73 -0.49 -4.88
CA SER A 322 -10.02 -0.58 -3.60
C SER A 322 -8.52 -0.41 -3.71
N GLY A 323 -7.87 -0.15 -2.57
CA GLY A 323 -6.42 -0.04 -2.41
C GLY A 323 -5.94 -0.89 -1.23
N HIS A 324 -5.25 -0.27 -0.26
CA HIS A 324 -4.87 -0.79 1.06
C HIS A 324 -3.79 -1.89 1.08
N THR A 325 -3.80 -2.79 0.10
CA THR A 325 -2.97 -3.99 0.15
C THR A 325 -1.54 -3.75 -0.33
N HIS A 326 -1.31 -2.67 -1.09
CA HIS A 326 -0.06 -2.37 -1.82
C HIS A 326 0.44 -3.52 -2.72
N GLY A 327 -0.39 -4.53 -3.00
CA GLY A 327 0.05 -5.80 -3.59
C GLY A 327 1.09 -6.56 -2.75
N GLY A 328 1.14 -6.28 -1.44
CA GLY A 328 2.17 -6.73 -0.50
C GLY A 328 3.55 -6.11 -0.73
N GLN A 329 3.60 -4.94 -1.36
CA GLN A 329 4.68 -3.96 -1.57
C GLN A 329 6.09 -4.45 -1.93
N PHE A 330 6.68 -5.40 -1.21
CA PHE A 330 7.97 -5.97 -1.54
C PHE A 330 8.06 -7.45 -1.18
N PHE A 331 8.70 -8.23 -2.05
CA PHE A 331 8.94 -9.66 -1.85
C PHE A 331 9.60 -9.96 -0.49
N PRO A 332 9.17 -11.01 0.23
CA PRO A 332 8.13 -12.00 -0.11
C PRO A 332 6.76 -11.67 0.48
N TRP A 333 6.55 -10.45 1.00
CA TRP A 333 5.32 -10.07 1.72
C TRP A 333 4.06 -10.08 0.84
N ASN A 334 4.24 -10.05 -0.48
CA ASN A 334 3.20 -10.28 -1.49
C ASN A 334 2.51 -11.66 -1.38
N PHE A 335 3.13 -12.66 -0.75
CA PHE A 335 2.47 -13.94 -0.50
C PHE A 335 1.61 -13.91 0.78
N PHE A 336 2.08 -13.21 1.81
CA PHE A 336 1.43 -13.20 3.13
C PHE A 336 0.23 -12.26 3.20
N VAL A 337 0.17 -11.22 2.37
CA VAL A 337 -0.98 -10.29 2.33
C VAL A 337 -2.32 -11.01 2.04
N ARG A 338 -2.28 -12.13 1.31
CA ARG A 338 -3.46 -12.98 1.03
C ARG A 338 -4.08 -13.62 2.27
N LEU A 339 -3.33 -13.73 3.38
CA LEU A 339 -3.84 -14.25 4.64
C LEU A 339 -4.75 -13.26 5.37
N GLN A 340 -4.73 -11.98 4.98
CA GLN A 340 -5.47 -10.91 5.64
C GLN A 340 -6.47 -10.22 4.71
N GLN A 341 -6.29 -10.33 3.39
CA GLN A 341 -7.05 -9.61 2.38
C GLN A 341 -7.57 -10.58 1.30
N PRO A 342 -8.88 -10.57 0.99
CA PRO A 342 -9.47 -11.50 0.03
C PRO A 342 -9.01 -11.22 -1.41
N PHE A 343 -8.76 -9.95 -1.73
CA PHE A 343 -8.23 -9.50 -3.02
C PHE A 343 -6.97 -8.67 -2.77
N THR A 344 -5.92 -8.89 -3.56
CA THR A 344 -4.59 -8.32 -3.28
C THR A 344 -4.03 -7.46 -4.40
N ALA A 345 -4.44 -7.66 -5.64
CA ALA A 345 -4.13 -6.79 -6.76
C ALA A 345 -4.95 -7.20 -7.99
N GLY A 346 -5.21 -6.25 -8.88
CA GLY A 346 -5.84 -6.51 -10.16
C GLY A 346 -7.36 -6.65 -10.09
N LEU A 347 -7.95 -7.08 -11.20
CA LEU A 347 -9.38 -7.27 -11.36
C LEU A 347 -9.77 -8.71 -10.98
N ALA A 348 -10.79 -8.85 -10.14
CA ALA A 348 -11.36 -10.12 -9.72
C ALA A 348 -12.89 -10.05 -9.70
N ARG A 349 -13.57 -11.20 -9.70
CA ARG A 349 -15.04 -11.30 -9.66
C ARG A 349 -15.48 -11.96 -8.36
N LEU A 350 -16.53 -11.43 -7.73
CA LEU A 350 -17.17 -11.98 -6.53
C LEU A 350 -18.69 -11.87 -6.66
N ASN A 351 -19.41 -12.97 -6.82
CA ASN A 351 -20.89 -12.98 -6.86
C ASN A 351 -21.50 -11.92 -7.79
N GLY A 352 -20.93 -11.73 -9.00
CA GLY A 352 -21.39 -10.70 -9.95
C GLY A 352 -20.87 -9.27 -9.70
N LEU A 353 -20.13 -9.03 -8.63
CA LEU A 353 -19.38 -7.79 -8.40
C LEU A 353 -17.98 -7.90 -9.01
N TRP A 354 -17.55 -6.92 -9.80
CA TRP A 354 -16.13 -6.72 -10.09
C TRP A 354 -15.44 -6.03 -8.93
N VAL A 355 -14.27 -6.53 -8.54
CA VAL A 355 -13.42 -5.91 -7.52
C VAL A 355 -12.07 -5.63 -8.14
N TYR A 356 -11.72 -4.35 -8.28
CA TYR A 356 -10.38 -3.95 -8.66
C TYR A 356 -9.61 -3.48 -7.43
N THR A 357 -8.49 -4.15 -7.13
CA THR A 357 -7.59 -3.78 -6.03
C THR A 357 -6.32 -3.18 -6.61
N SER A 358 -6.10 -1.90 -6.32
CA SER A 358 -4.88 -1.21 -6.70
C SER A 358 -3.70 -1.66 -5.85
N ARG A 359 -2.51 -1.74 -6.47
CA ARG A 359 -1.24 -1.92 -5.76
C ARG A 359 -0.74 -0.63 -5.10
N GLY A 360 -1.52 0.45 -5.15
CA GLY A 360 -1.16 1.74 -4.57
C GLY A 360 -0.29 2.58 -5.49
N THR A 361 -0.49 3.88 -5.44
CA THR A 361 0.20 4.90 -6.22
C THR A 361 1.50 5.33 -5.54
N GLY A 362 1.55 5.34 -4.21
CA GLY A 362 2.75 5.61 -3.43
C GLY A 362 3.42 4.33 -2.89
N TYR A 363 3.87 4.43 -1.65
CA TYR A 363 4.34 3.31 -0.83
C TYR A 363 4.10 3.64 0.64
N TRP A 364 3.93 2.62 1.46
CA TRP A 364 3.82 2.74 2.92
C TRP A 364 5.03 2.15 3.64
N GLY A 365 5.42 2.77 4.76
CA GLY A 365 6.54 2.29 5.57
C GLY A 365 7.88 2.44 4.83
N PRO A 366 8.70 1.38 4.71
CA PRO A 366 10.00 1.48 4.06
C PRO A 366 9.82 1.93 2.59
N PRO A 367 10.62 2.91 2.10
CA PRO A 367 10.57 3.35 0.71
C PRO A 367 11.18 2.27 -0.19
N LYS A 368 10.46 1.17 -0.39
CA LYS A 368 10.94 -0.04 -1.04
C LYS A 368 9.78 -0.77 -1.72
N ARG A 369 9.86 -0.93 -3.05
CA ARG A 369 8.89 -1.73 -3.84
C ARG A 369 9.58 -2.80 -4.70
N LEU A 370 9.22 -4.07 -4.52
CA LEU A 370 9.79 -5.23 -5.25
C LEU A 370 8.72 -6.28 -5.57
N GLY A 371 8.53 -6.62 -6.85
CA GLY A 371 7.44 -7.54 -7.23
C GLY A 371 6.04 -6.95 -7.00
N ALA A 372 5.95 -5.65 -6.70
CA ALA A 372 4.72 -4.91 -6.59
C ALA A 372 4.92 -3.49 -7.13
N PRO A 373 4.84 -3.26 -8.46
CA PRO A 373 4.98 -1.92 -9.01
C PRO A 373 3.84 -1.00 -8.56
N SER A 374 4.14 0.29 -8.38
CA SER A 374 3.13 1.32 -8.15
C SER A 374 2.39 1.67 -9.41
N GLU A 375 1.13 2.08 -9.26
CA GLU A 375 0.26 2.33 -10.38
C GLU A 375 -0.68 3.54 -10.18
N ILE A 376 -1.01 4.15 -11.33
CA ILE A 376 -2.18 4.98 -11.56
C ILE A 376 -3.05 4.15 -12.49
N THR A 377 -4.23 3.75 -12.04
CA THR A 377 -5.05 2.82 -12.81
C THR A 377 -6.08 3.60 -13.61
N ARG A 378 -6.07 3.45 -14.93
CA ARG A 378 -7.17 3.86 -15.80
C ARG A 378 -8.08 2.66 -16.02
N LEU A 379 -9.21 2.64 -15.35
CA LEU A 379 -10.27 1.69 -15.63
C LEU A 379 -11.11 2.22 -16.80
N ARG A 380 -11.41 1.36 -17.76
CA ARG A 380 -12.30 1.63 -18.88
C ARG A 380 -13.45 0.64 -18.80
N LEU A 381 -14.68 1.13 -18.69
CA LEU A 381 -15.86 0.28 -18.77
C LEU A 381 -16.04 -0.18 -20.22
N VAL A 382 -16.28 -1.47 -20.43
CA VAL A 382 -16.56 -2.06 -21.73
C VAL A 382 -17.76 -3.00 -21.62
N PRO A 383 -18.53 -3.26 -22.69
CA PRO A 383 -19.62 -4.23 -22.66
C PRO A 383 -19.11 -5.61 -22.22
N GLY A 384 -19.87 -6.30 -21.37
CA GLY A 384 -19.63 -7.71 -21.07
C GLY A 384 -19.79 -8.59 -22.30
N GLU A 385 -19.03 -9.68 -22.40
CA GLU A 385 -19.31 -10.71 -23.40
C GLU A 385 -20.64 -11.40 -23.01
N PRO A 386 -21.57 -11.60 -23.95
CA PRO A 386 -22.76 -12.41 -23.67
C PRO A 386 -22.33 -13.86 -23.40
N ASP A 387 -22.78 -14.40 -22.26
CA ASP A 387 -22.61 -15.82 -21.90
C ASP A 387 -23.20 -16.79 -22.95
#